data_AF-A0A1E5T3S6-F1
#
_entry.id   AF-A0A1E5T3S6-F1
#
_cell.length_a   1.000
_cell.length_b   1.000
_cell.length_c   1.000
_cell.angle_alpha   90.00
_cell.angle_beta   90.00
_cell.angle_gamma   90.00
#
_symmetry.space_group_name_H-M   'P 1'
#
loop_
_entity.id
_entity.type
_entity.pdbx_description
1 polymer ?
#
loop_
_entity_poly.entity_id
_entity_poly.type
_entity_poly.pdbx_seq_one_letter_code
_entity_poly.pdbx_strand_id
1 'polypeptide(L)'
;MNKLFVLILIVLNSVFVFSQKELTHEVYFETDKYDVPFTEENRLLLFISTLEDIEIESISIFGFCDDIGADTYNLKLSQQRANAIKSIFSNNEISEDLITNVDGKGEILVKVVEEKNLIKIRGLNRKAEIIVKKKTPPKKVEPIVKKVENKNATDKIKGDIKVGDKVIFKNILFKTGYRTVTPNSKKILESITKALLERKDLYFTIQGHVCCTQNSRDAVDKKTKKRNLSEVRAKYVYDYFAKKGISRKRMRHVGMRRKFPLGGEPKYDRRVEILITHISNAN
;
A
#
# COMPACT_ATOMS: atom_id res chain seq x y z
N MET A 1 -47.10 32.84 -11.45
CA MET A 1 -45.64 32.82 -11.60
C MET A 1 -44.89 31.89 -10.64
N ASN A 2 -45.45 31.50 -9.48
CA ASN A 2 -44.68 30.75 -8.47
C ASN A 2 -44.47 29.25 -8.78
N LYS A 3 -45.38 28.58 -9.50
CA LYS A 3 -45.25 27.14 -9.81
C LYS A 3 -44.16 26.82 -10.83
N LEU A 4 -43.94 27.70 -11.82
CA LEU A 4 -42.90 27.52 -12.83
C LEU A 4 -41.50 27.73 -12.23
N PHE A 5 -41.36 28.68 -11.30
CA PHE A 5 -40.12 28.92 -10.58
C PHE A 5 -39.74 27.76 -9.66
N VAL A 6 -40.72 27.16 -8.98
CA VAL A 6 -40.53 25.96 -8.15
C VAL A 6 -40.13 24.75 -9.02
N LEU A 7 -40.72 24.60 -10.20
CA LEU A 7 -40.37 23.54 -11.14
C LEU A 7 -38.91 23.70 -11.65
N ILE A 8 -38.50 24.92 -11.99
CA ILE A 8 -37.13 25.24 -12.40
C ILE A 8 -36.14 24.96 -11.26
N LEU A 9 -36.49 25.30 -10.01
CA LEU A 9 -35.66 25.05 -8.84
C LEU A 9 -35.47 23.55 -8.56
N ILE A 10 -36.50 22.73 -8.78
CA ILE A 10 -36.42 21.27 -8.61
C ILE A 10 -35.54 20.62 -9.69
N VAL A 11 -35.64 21.07 -10.94
CA VAL A 11 -34.82 20.56 -12.05
C VAL A 11 -33.33 20.96 -11.92
N LEU A 12 -33.03 22.13 -11.36
CA LEU A 12 -31.64 22.56 -11.10
C LEU A 12 -30.96 21.80 -9.94
N ASN A 13 -31.71 21.16 -9.03
CA ASN A 13 -31.13 20.38 -7.92
C ASN A 13 -30.85 18.91 -8.28
N SER A 14 -31.37 18.40 -9.40
CA SER A 14 -31.21 16.98 -9.79
C SER A 14 -29.94 16.64 -10.55
N VAL A 15 -29.07 17.62 -10.89
CA VAL A 15 -28.03 17.42 -11.91
C VAL A 15 -26.61 17.11 -11.39
N PHE A 16 -26.41 16.91 -10.09
CA PHE A 16 -25.07 16.60 -9.55
C PHE A 16 -25.05 15.33 -8.70
N VAL A 17 -25.50 14.21 -9.28
CA VAL A 17 -25.17 12.89 -8.74
C VAL A 17 -23.82 12.47 -9.35
N PHE A 18 -22.74 12.82 -8.67
CA PHE A 18 -21.42 12.26 -8.98
C PHE A 18 -21.39 10.80 -8.52
N SER A 19 -21.54 9.86 -9.45
CA SER A 19 -21.24 8.46 -9.19
C SER A 19 -19.77 8.33 -8.76
N GLN A 20 -19.51 7.63 -7.66
CA GLN A 20 -18.14 7.33 -7.25
C GLN A 20 -17.54 6.38 -8.28
N LYS A 21 -16.65 6.91 -9.13
CA LYS A 21 -15.94 6.11 -10.14
C LYS A 21 -15.14 5.02 -9.42
N GLU A 22 -15.54 3.76 -9.62
CA GLU A 22 -14.79 2.61 -9.15
C GLU A 22 -13.38 2.63 -9.75
N LEU A 23 -12.38 2.30 -8.95
CA LEU A 23 -11.00 2.24 -9.43
C LEU A 23 -10.78 0.87 -10.06
N THR A 24 -10.79 0.83 -11.39
CA THR A 24 -10.58 -0.40 -12.14
C THR A 24 -9.26 -0.38 -12.91
N HIS A 25 -8.69 -1.56 -13.10
CA HIS A 25 -7.52 -1.78 -13.94
C HIS A 25 -7.61 -3.14 -14.64
N GLU A 26 -7.22 -3.19 -15.90
CA GLU A 26 -7.18 -4.42 -16.69
C GLU A 26 -5.74 -4.79 -17.00
N VAL A 27 -5.43 -6.08 -16.91
CA VAL A 27 -4.13 -6.67 -17.26
C VAL A 27 -4.35 -7.70 -18.34
N TYR A 28 -3.70 -7.55 -19.49
CA TYR A 28 -3.85 -8.47 -20.63
C TYR A 28 -2.80 -9.58 -20.63
N PHE A 29 -3.16 -10.72 -21.22
CA PHE A 29 -2.31 -11.91 -21.29
C PHE A 29 -2.17 -12.43 -22.71
N GLU A 30 -1.02 -13.05 -22.97
CA GLU A 30 -0.80 -13.83 -24.18
C GLU A 30 -1.67 -15.10 -24.20
N THR A 31 -1.87 -15.63 -25.40
CA THR A 31 -2.57 -16.91 -25.59
C THR A 31 -1.90 -17.99 -24.76
N ASP A 32 -2.71 -18.78 -24.08
CA ASP A 32 -2.27 -19.93 -23.27
C ASP A 32 -1.29 -19.61 -22.13
N LYS A 33 -1.24 -18.34 -21.69
CA LYS A 33 -0.33 -17.90 -20.62
C LYS A 33 -1.05 -17.22 -19.47
N TYR A 34 -0.50 -17.39 -18.27
CA TYR A 34 -0.86 -16.66 -17.06
C TYR A 34 0.30 -15.81 -16.51
N ASP A 35 1.49 -15.91 -17.09
CA ASP A 35 2.59 -15.00 -16.78
C ASP A 35 2.24 -13.60 -17.28
N VAL A 36 2.35 -12.61 -16.40
CA VAL A 36 2.03 -11.21 -16.73
C VAL A 36 3.15 -10.65 -17.62
N PRO A 37 2.86 -10.17 -18.84
CA PRO A 37 3.87 -9.54 -19.69
C PRO A 37 4.51 -8.34 -18.99
N PHE A 38 5.80 -8.10 -19.24
CA PHE A 38 6.55 -7.02 -18.57
C PHE A 38 5.90 -5.63 -18.74
N THR A 39 5.31 -5.36 -19.91
CA THR A 39 4.57 -4.11 -20.17
C THR A 39 3.36 -3.96 -19.25
N GLU A 40 2.59 -5.02 -19.09
CA GLU A 40 1.41 -5.06 -18.23
C GLU A 40 1.77 -5.06 -16.75
N GLU A 41 2.85 -5.73 -16.36
CA GLU A 41 3.37 -5.68 -14.99
C GLU A 41 3.70 -4.22 -14.61
N ASN A 42 4.38 -3.46 -15.48
CA ASN A 42 4.70 -2.06 -15.20
C ASN A 42 3.44 -1.17 -15.11
N ARG A 43 2.43 -1.40 -15.96
CA ARG A 43 1.14 -0.69 -15.89
C ARG A 43 0.41 -0.99 -14.59
N LEU A 44 0.41 -2.26 -14.18
CA LEU A 44 -0.16 -2.69 -12.92
C LEU A 44 0.57 -2.07 -11.72
N LEU A 45 1.89 -2.04 -11.74
CA LEU A 45 2.69 -1.40 -10.69
C LEU A 45 2.40 0.10 -10.58
N LEU A 46 2.19 0.78 -11.72
CA LEU A 46 1.75 2.18 -11.74
C LEU A 46 0.37 2.31 -11.12
N PHE A 47 -0.58 1.46 -11.48
CA PHE A 47 -1.91 1.44 -10.87
C PHE A 47 -1.83 1.24 -9.35
N ILE A 48 -1.09 0.24 -8.86
CA ILE A 48 -0.89 -0.01 -7.42
C ILE A 48 -0.31 1.22 -6.71
N SER A 49 0.60 1.96 -7.35
CA SER A 49 1.16 3.18 -6.75
C SER A 49 0.12 4.30 -6.56
N THR A 50 -0.93 4.34 -7.38
CA THR A 50 -2.03 5.30 -7.19
C THR A 50 -2.91 4.97 -5.98
N LEU A 51 -2.80 3.76 -5.45
CA LEU A 51 -3.58 3.29 -4.30
C LEU A 51 -2.91 3.66 -2.95
N GLU A 52 -1.69 4.21 -2.95
CA GLU A 52 -0.91 4.46 -1.73
C GLU A 52 -1.62 5.38 -0.73
N ASP A 53 -2.26 6.43 -1.24
CA ASP A 53 -2.92 7.46 -0.45
C ASP A 53 -4.44 7.21 -0.29
N ILE A 54 -4.89 6.01 -0.64
CA ILE A 54 -6.31 5.65 -0.66
C ILE A 54 -6.57 4.63 0.45
N GLU A 55 -7.58 4.90 1.29
CA GLU A 55 -8.08 3.87 2.20
C GLU A 55 -8.91 2.87 1.39
N ILE A 56 -8.35 1.68 1.20
CA ILE A 56 -8.98 0.59 0.45
C ILE A 56 -9.94 -0.16 1.39
N GLU A 57 -11.17 -0.36 0.95
CA GLU A 57 -12.15 -1.23 1.60
C GLU A 57 -11.94 -2.68 1.15
N SER A 58 -11.85 -2.90 -0.16
CA SER A 58 -11.68 -4.23 -0.74
C SER A 58 -11.11 -4.17 -2.16
N ILE A 59 -10.52 -5.28 -2.57
CA ILE A 59 -9.95 -5.53 -3.90
C ILE A 59 -10.53 -6.84 -4.42
N SER A 60 -11.15 -6.79 -5.59
CA SER A 60 -11.63 -7.97 -6.32
C SER A 60 -10.81 -8.16 -7.59
N ILE A 61 -10.44 -9.41 -7.88
CA ILE A 61 -9.64 -9.80 -9.03
C ILE A 61 -10.39 -10.89 -9.79
N PHE A 62 -10.67 -10.65 -11.07
CA PHE A 62 -11.38 -11.58 -11.93
C PHE A 62 -10.55 -11.90 -13.16
N GLY A 63 -10.19 -13.17 -13.35
CA GLY A 63 -9.48 -13.63 -14.53
C GLY A 63 -10.42 -14.12 -15.63
N PHE A 64 -10.04 -13.94 -16.88
CA PHE A 64 -10.82 -14.33 -18.05
C PHE A 64 -9.92 -14.93 -19.15
N CYS A 65 -10.52 -15.75 -20.01
CA CYS A 65 -9.96 -16.27 -21.25
C CYS A 65 -10.78 -15.83 -22.46
N ASP A 66 -10.22 -16.00 -23.65
CA ASP A 66 -11.02 -15.95 -24.88
C ASP A 66 -11.84 -17.23 -25.06
N ASP A 67 -12.66 -17.26 -26.11
CA ASP A 67 -13.60 -18.33 -26.50
C ASP A 67 -12.92 -19.56 -27.12
N ILE A 68 -11.62 -19.75 -26.90
CA ILE A 68 -10.85 -20.86 -27.48
C ILE A 68 -10.40 -21.79 -26.35
N GLY A 69 -10.64 -23.09 -26.51
CA GLY A 69 -10.25 -24.13 -25.55
C GLY A 69 -11.46 -24.80 -24.92
N ALA A 70 -11.21 -25.78 -24.05
CA ALA A 70 -12.29 -26.41 -23.28
C ALA A 70 -12.64 -25.56 -22.06
N ASP A 71 -13.91 -25.49 -21.69
CA ASP A 71 -14.40 -24.69 -20.55
C ASP A 71 -13.63 -24.97 -19.25
N THR A 72 -13.36 -26.24 -18.97
CA THR A 72 -12.59 -26.67 -17.77
C THR A 72 -11.16 -26.17 -17.80
N TYR A 73 -10.55 -26.13 -18.98
CA TYR A 73 -9.22 -25.57 -19.20
C TYR A 73 -9.23 -24.05 -19.00
N ASN A 74 -10.17 -23.35 -19.64
CA ASN A 74 -10.33 -21.90 -19.55
C ASN A 74 -10.63 -21.42 -18.13
N LEU A 75 -11.39 -22.21 -17.36
CA LEU A 75 -11.63 -21.94 -15.94
C LEU A 75 -10.34 -22.03 -15.12
N LYS A 76 -9.52 -23.06 -15.35
CA LYS A 76 -8.22 -23.21 -14.66
C LYS A 76 -7.24 -22.10 -15.04
N LEU A 77 -7.10 -21.79 -16.33
CA LEU A 77 -6.19 -20.76 -16.83
C LEU A 77 -6.59 -19.36 -16.33
N SER A 78 -7.88 -19.03 -16.37
CA SER A 78 -8.39 -17.77 -15.83
C SER A 78 -8.14 -17.63 -14.33
N GLN A 79 -8.27 -18.72 -13.55
CA GLN A 79 -7.93 -18.71 -12.13
C GLN A 79 -6.43 -18.48 -11.91
N GLN A 80 -5.56 -19.08 -12.72
CA GLN A 80 -4.12 -18.85 -12.65
C GLN A 80 -3.76 -17.39 -12.95
N ARG A 81 -4.44 -16.76 -13.91
CA ARG A 81 -4.29 -15.32 -14.20
C ARG A 81 -4.67 -14.46 -12.99
N ALA A 82 -5.83 -14.73 -12.37
CA ALA A 82 -6.25 -14.01 -11.16
C ALA A 82 -5.23 -14.17 -10.01
N ASN A 83 -4.71 -15.38 -9.82
CA ASN A 83 -3.68 -15.67 -8.81
C ASN A 83 -2.33 -14.97 -9.09
N ALA A 84 -1.95 -14.82 -10.36
CA ALA A 84 -0.75 -14.07 -10.75
C ALA A 84 -0.87 -12.60 -10.33
N ILE A 85 -2.02 -11.98 -10.58
CA ILE A 85 -2.31 -10.61 -10.12
C ILE A 85 -2.30 -10.53 -8.59
N LYS A 86 -2.98 -11.44 -7.89
CA LYS A 86 -2.97 -11.52 -6.42
C LYS A 86 -1.53 -11.52 -5.88
N SER A 87 -0.66 -12.33 -6.48
CA SER A 87 0.75 -12.45 -6.09
C SER A 87 1.52 -11.13 -6.29
N ILE A 88 1.26 -10.41 -7.38
CA ILE A 88 1.86 -9.08 -7.61
C ILE A 88 1.39 -8.08 -6.55
N PHE A 89 0.11 -8.05 -6.20
CA PHE A 89 -0.40 -7.19 -5.13
C PHE A 89 0.31 -7.47 -3.79
N SER A 90 0.36 -8.74 -3.37
CA SER A 90 1.03 -9.14 -2.11
C SER A 90 2.52 -8.76 -2.12
N ASN A 91 3.22 -9.01 -3.22
CA ASN A 91 4.64 -8.65 -3.38
C ASN A 91 4.88 -7.13 -3.33
N ASN A 92 3.84 -6.34 -3.55
CA ASN A 92 3.87 -4.88 -3.49
C ASN A 92 3.23 -4.33 -2.21
N GLU A 93 3.33 -5.08 -1.10
CA GLU A 93 2.91 -4.64 0.24
C GLU A 93 1.43 -4.24 0.36
N ILE A 94 0.57 -4.75 -0.54
CA ILE A 94 -0.88 -4.76 -0.35
C ILE A 94 -1.23 -6.04 0.41
N SER A 95 -2.08 -5.93 1.43
CA SER A 95 -2.45 -7.10 2.22
C SER A 95 -3.42 -8.00 1.48
N GLU A 96 -3.23 -9.31 1.67
CA GLU A 96 -4.17 -10.32 1.20
C GLU A 96 -5.54 -10.18 1.87
N ASP A 97 -5.62 -9.64 3.09
CA ASP A 97 -6.91 -9.42 3.77
C ASP A 97 -7.80 -8.38 3.06
N LEU A 98 -7.18 -7.50 2.27
CA LEU A 98 -7.93 -6.54 1.44
C LEU A 98 -8.42 -7.19 0.14
N ILE A 99 -7.86 -8.32 -0.27
CA ILE A 99 -8.21 -9.02 -1.50
C ILE A 99 -9.35 -9.99 -1.19
N THR A 100 -10.58 -9.53 -1.35
CA THR A 100 -11.78 -10.26 -0.93
C THR A 100 -12.25 -11.29 -1.96
N ASN A 101 -11.90 -11.11 -3.23
CA ASN A 101 -12.31 -12.03 -4.31
C ASN A 101 -11.17 -12.26 -5.30
N VAL A 102 -10.91 -13.52 -5.64
CA VAL A 102 -9.91 -13.95 -6.62
C VAL A 102 -10.45 -15.13 -7.40
N ASP A 103 -11.19 -14.84 -8.48
CA ASP A 103 -11.89 -15.87 -9.24
C ASP A 103 -11.45 -15.91 -10.70
N GLY A 104 -11.23 -17.11 -11.22
CA GLY A 104 -11.28 -17.38 -12.65
C GLY A 104 -12.72 -17.46 -13.12
N LYS A 105 -13.11 -16.65 -14.10
CA LYS A 105 -14.46 -16.66 -14.68
C LYS A 105 -14.60 -17.51 -15.94
N GLY A 106 -13.51 -18.16 -16.38
CA GLY A 106 -13.51 -18.94 -17.61
C GLY A 106 -13.43 -18.05 -18.85
N GLU A 107 -14.08 -18.47 -19.93
CA GLU A 107 -14.07 -17.80 -21.22
C GLU A 107 -15.11 -16.68 -21.35
N ILE A 108 -14.78 -15.69 -22.18
CA ILE A 108 -15.72 -14.64 -22.61
C ILE A 108 -16.17 -14.94 -24.04
N LEU A 109 -17.47 -15.25 -24.21
CA LEU A 109 -18.08 -15.50 -25.50
C LEU A 109 -18.10 -14.25 -26.39
N VAL A 110 -17.73 -14.40 -27.66
CA VAL A 110 -17.76 -13.32 -28.66
C VAL A 110 -19.14 -13.24 -29.31
N LYS A 111 -19.82 -12.09 -29.21
CA LYS A 111 -21.19 -11.89 -29.72
C LYS A 111 -21.28 -11.40 -31.17
N VAL A 112 -20.21 -10.80 -31.72
CA VAL A 112 -20.22 -10.18 -33.07
C VAL A 112 -19.03 -10.68 -33.87
N VAL A 113 -19.31 -11.30 -35.02
CA VAL A 113 -18.32 -11.95 -35.89
C VAL A 113 -18.13 -11.12 -37.15
N GLU A 114 -17.34 -10.06 -37.05
CA GLU A 114 -16.67 -9.50 -38.23
C GLU A 114 -15.21 -9.95 -38.20
N GLU A 115 -14.80 -10.76 -39.18
CA GLU A 115 -13.51 -11.47 -39.20
C GLU A 115 -12.29 -10.57 -38.95
N LYS A 116 -12.35 -9.29 -39.34
CA LYS A 116 -11.23 -8.34 -39.21
C LYS A 116 -10.89 -7.96 -37.76
N ASN A 117 -11.84 -8.09 -36.82
CA ASN A 117 -11.66 -7.68 -35.42
C ASN A 117 -11.58 -8.85 -34.42
N LEU A 118 -11.83 -10.08 -34.86
CA LEU A 118 -11.96 -11.24 -33.98
C LEU A 118 -10.67 -11.51 -33.17
N ILE A 119 -9.51 -11.46 -33.83
CA ILE A 119 -8.20 -11.68 -33.17
C ILE A 119 -7.96 -10.63 -32.08
N LYS A 120 -8.32 -9.37 -32.35
CA LYS A 120 -8.17 -8.26 -31.39
C LYS A 120 -9.12 -8.42 -30.21
N ILE A 121 -10.39 -8.76 -30.46
CA ILE A 121 -11.40 -8.99 -29.41
C ILE A 121 -10.94 -10.12 -28.49
N ARG A 122 -10.48 -11.25 -29.06
CA ARG A 122 -9.90 -12.36 -28.28
C ARG A 122 -8.72 -11.91 -27.44
N GLY A 123 -7.82 -11.10 -28.01
CA GLY A 123 -6.73 -10.47 -27.28
C GLY A 123 -7.19 -9.64 -26.08
N LEU A 124 -8.27 -8.89 -26.23
CA LEU A 124 -8.85 -8.08 -25.14
C LEU A 124 -9.62 -8.92 -24.12
N ASN A 125 -10.12 -10.10 -24.48
CA ASN A 125 -10.81 -11.02 -23.58
C ASN A 125 -9.84 -11.83 -22.70
N ARG A 126 -8.60 -12.04 -23.15
CA ARG A 126 -7.53 -12.62 -22.31
C ARG A 126 -7.04 -11.58 -21.31
N LYS A 127 -7.81 -11.34 -20.27
CA LYS A 127 -7.51 -10.32 -19.26
C LYS A 127 -7.75 -10.78 -17.83
N ALA A 128 -7.19 -10.03 -16.89
CA ALA A 128 -7.65 -9.98 -15.51
C ALA A 128 -8.14 -8.57 -15.21
N GLU A 129 -9.33 -8.46 -14.64
CA GLU A 129 -9.94 -7.22 -14.19
C GLU A 129 -9.76 -7.07 -12.68
N ILE A 130 -9.29 -5.91 -12.27
CA ILE A 130 -9.07 -5.54 -10.87
C ILE A 130 -10.03 -4.42 -10.53
N ILE A 131 -10.79 -4.58 -9.45
CA ILE A 131 -11.75 -3.60 -8.96
C ILE A 131 -11.38 -3.25 -7.53
N VAL A 132 -11.06 -1.98 -7.27
CA VAL A 132 -10.70 -1.48 -5.94
C VAL A 132 -11.82 -0.59 -5.41
N LYS A 133 -12.43 -1.01 -4.31
CA LYS A 133 -13.44 -0.26 -3.59
C LYS A 133 -12.77 0.60 -2.52
N LYS A 134 -13.06 1.90 -2.52
CA LYS A 134 -12.55 2.84 -1.51
C LYS A 134 -13.42 2.79 -0.27
N LYS A 135 -12.78 2.82 0.90
CA LYS A 135 -13.45 3.01 2.18
C LYS A 135 -13.98 4.45 2.20
N THR A 136 -15.30 4.61 2.18
CA THR A 136 -15.90 5.93 2.36
C THR A 136 -15.73 6.32 3.83
N PRO A 137 -15.12 7.48 4.14
CA PRO A 137 -15.11 7.94 5.52
C PRO A 137 -16.57 8.16 5.95
N PRO A 138 -16.97 7.76 7.18
CA PRO A 138 -18.25 8.18 7.71
C PRO A 138 -18.30 9.71 7.65
N LYS A 139 -19.44 10.26 7.23
CA LYS A 139 -19.68 11.70 7.10
C LYS A 139 -19.32 12.39 8.43
N LYS A 140 -18.11 12.93 8.53
CA LYS A 140 -17.63 13.63 9.73
C LYS A 140 -17.83 15.12 9.51
N VAL A 141 -18.59 15.70 10.43
CA VAL A 141 -18.55 17.12 10.82
C VAL A 141 -17.09 17.60 10.77
N GLU A 142 -16.88 18.76 10.14
CA GLU A 142 -15.56 19.35 9.90
C GLU A 142 -14.65 19.21 11.12
N PRO A 143 -13.52 18.50 11.02
CA PRO A 143 -12.51 18.60 12.05
C PRO A 143 -11.82 19.94 11.87
N ILE A 144 -12.07 20.85 12.81
CA ILE A 144 -11.18 21.97 13.14
C ILE A 144 -9.74 21.45 13.03
N VAL A 145 -8.93 22.13 12.22
CA VAL A 145 -7.51 21.86 11.96
C VAL A 145 -6.74 21.85 13.29
N LYS A 146 -6.79 20.73 14.01
CA LYS A 146 -5.84 20.43 15.08
C LYS A 146 -4.60 19.92 14.38
N LYS A 147 -3.51 20.70 14.45
CA LYS A 147 -2.14 20.21 14.25
C LYS A 147 -2.07 18.78 14.79
N VAL A 148 -1.90 17.80 13.90
CA VAL A 148 -1.57 16.43 14.28
C VAL A 148 -0.12 16.47 14.76
N GLU A 149 0.09 17.07 15.93
CA GLU A 149 1.32 16.90 16.67
C GLU A 149 1.41 15.43 17.04
N ASN A 150 2.52 14.83 16.69
CA ASN A 150 2.84 13.44 16.92
C ASN A 150 3.21 13.21 18.40
N LYS A 151 2.39 13.76 19.31
CA LYS A 151 2.55 13.80 20.77
C LYS A 151 3.01 12.45 21.30
N ASN A 152 2.39 11.36 20.85
CA ASN A 152 2.73 10.02 21.33
C ASN A 152 4.22 9.59 21.20
N ALA A 153 4.93 9.95 20.12
CA ALA A 153 6.32 9.50 19.95
C ALA A 153 7.30 10.49 20.59
N THR A 154 7.10 11.79 20.36
CA THR A 154 7.96 12.84 20.93
C THR A 154 7.82 12.93 22.44
N ASP A 155 6.59 12.82 22.97
CA ASP A 155 6.33 12.91 24.40
C ASP A 155 6.89 11.68 25.13
N LYS A 156 6.80 10.50 24.49
CA LYS A 156 7.41 9.28 25.03
C LYS A 156 8.94 9.33 25.05
N ILE A 157 9.58 10.00 24.09
CA ILE A 157 11.03 10.23 24.09
C ILE A 157 11.42 11.25 25.16
N LYS A 158 10.62 12.31 25.33
CA LYS A 158 10.91 13.38 26.30
C LYS A 158 10.61 12.97 27.75
N GLY A 159 9.65 12.09 27.97
CA GLY A 159 9.26 11.61 29.29
C GLY A 159 10.12 10.46 29.82
N ASP A 160 9.55 9.73 30.79
CA ASP A 160 10.17 8.59 31.43
C ASP A 160 10.17 7.39 30.48
N ILE A 161 11.37 7.01 30.05
CA ILE A 161 11.60 5.88 29.16
C ILE A 161 12.56 4.90 29.81
N LYS A 162 12.31 3.60 29.67
CA LYS A 162 13.12 2.53 30.23
C LYS A 162 13.80 1.73 29.13
N VAL A 163 14.88 1.05 29.48
CA VAL A 163 15.53 0.09 28.57
C VAL A 163 14.52 -1.01 28.22
N GLY A 164 14.42 -1.34 26.94
CA GLY A 164 13.42 -2.27 26.40
C GLY A 164 12.16 -1.59 25.86
N ASP A 165 11.93 -0.31 26.13
CA ASP A 165 10.77 0.39 25.60
C ASP A 165 10.83 0.54 24.09
N LYS A 166 9.68 0.31 23.45
CA LYS A 166 9.47 0.61 22.03
C LYS A 166 8.75 1.93 21.85
N VAL A 167 9.30 2.77 20.99
CA VAL A 167 8.66 4.01 20.52
C VAL A 167 8.33 3.84 19.05
N ILE A 168 7.04 3.65 18.76
CA ILE A 168 6.53 3.49 17.40
C ILE A 168 6.39 4.86 16.76
N PHE A 169 6.94 5.03 15.56
CA PHE A 169 6.79 6.27 14.80
C PHE A 169 5.46 6.30 14.08
N LYS A 170 4.42 6.76 14.78
CA LYS A 170 3.09 6.91 14.18
C LYS A 170 3.15 7.84 12.96
N ASN A 171 2.43 7.49 11.91
CA ASN A 171 2.26 8.27 10.68
C ASN A 171 3.54 8.49 9.85
N ILE A 172 4.60 7.69 10.05
CA ILE A 172 5.70 7.63 9.08
C ILE A 172 5.32 6.63 7.97
N LEU A 173 4.99 7.18 6.81
CA LEU A 173 4.66 6.44 5.60
C LEU A 173 5.88 6.38 4.67
N PHE A 174 6.16 5.18 4.19
CA PHE A 174 7.13 4.91 3.13
C PHE A 174 6.43 4.80 1.79
N LYS A 175 7.11 5.19 0.71
CA LYS A 175 6.68 4.86 -0.65
C LYS A 175 6.67 3.33 -0.82
N THR A 176 5.67 2.78 -1.49
CA THR A 176 5.45 1.33 -1.55
C THR A 176 6.58 0.61 -2.27
N GLY A 177 7.16 -0.40 -1.62
CA GLY A 177 8.32 -1.12 -2.13
C GLY A 177 9.61 -0.30 -2.17
N TYR A 178 9.64 0.93 -1.64
CA TYR A 178 10.82 1.79 -1.59
C TYR A 178 11.25 2.09 -0.14
N ARG A 179 12.54 2.42 0.00
CA ARG A 179 13.14 2.80 1.29
C ARG A 179 12.87 4.23 1.74
N THR A 180 12.31 5.07 0.87
CA THR A 180 12.17 6.51 1.09
C THR A 180 10.81 6.85 1.69
N VAL A 181 10.79 7.79 2.63
CA VAL A 181 9.57 8.29 3.25
C VAL A 181 8.86 9.33 2.39
N THR A 182 7.55 9.47 2.55
CA THR A 182 6.76 10.53 1.90
C THR A 182 7.14 11.92 2.44
N PRO A 183 6.91 13.01 1.69
CA PRO A 183 7.22 14.38 2.14
C PRO A 183 6.59 14.74 3.50
N ASN A 184 5.34 14.33 3.74
CA ASN A 184 4.66 14.56 5.03
C ASN A 184 5.38 13.85 6.19
N SER A 185 5.85 12.62 5.95
CA SER A 185 6.61 11.83 6.94
C SER A 185 7.96 12.44 7.28
N LYS A 186 8.57 13.24 6.38
CA LYS A 186 9.80 13.97 6.70
C LYS A 186 9.60 14.97 7.84
N LYS A 187 8.47 15.68 7.88
CA LYS A 187 8.15 16.62 8.97
C LYS A 187 8.08 15.92 10.33
N ILE A 188 7.56 14.70 10.34
CA ILE A 188 7.50 13.84 11.52
C ILE A 188 8.90 13.38 11.95
N LEU A 189 9.74 12.94 11.00
CA LEU A 189 11.12 12.59 11.32
C LEU A 189 11.88 13.77 11.94
N GLU A 190 11.60 15.01 11.50
CA GLU A 190 12.21 16.21 12.10
C GLU A 190 11.80 16.43 13.55
N SER A 191 10.54 16.23 13.92
CA SER A 191 10.11 16.38 15.32
C SER A 191 10.74 15.32 16.23
N ILE A 192 10.81 14.07 15.77
CA ILE A 192 11.47 12.98 16.49
C ILE A 192 12.97 13.24 16.64
N THR A 193 13.61 13.74 15.58
CA THR A 193 15.04 14.10 15.61
C THR A 193 15.32 15.15 16.68
N LYS A 194 14.48 16.20 16.79
CA LYS A 194 14.63 17.22 17.83
C LYS A 194 14.58 16.60 19.24
N ALA A 195 13.61 15.74 19.50
CA ALA A 195 13.51 15.06 20.81
C ALA A 195 14.74 14.18 21.13
N LEU A 196 15.29 13.48 20.13
CA LEU A 196 16.49 12.63 20.30
C LEU A 196 17.81 13.44 20.44
N LEU A 197 17.84 14.67 19.95
CA LEU A 197 18.95 15.60 20.15
C LEU A 197 18.93 16.23 21.55
N GLU A 198 17.73 16.47 22.11
CA GLU A 198 17.54 16.91 23.50
C GLU A 198 17.97 15.80 24.48
N ARG A 199 17.54 14.56 24.24
CA ARG A 199 17.87 13.39 25.07
C ARG A 199 19.13 12.68 24.58
N LYS A 200 20.31 13.18 24.96
CA LYS A 200 21.62 12.64 24.51
C LYS A 200 22.01 11.31 25.16
N ASP A 201 21.33 10.96 26.24
CA ASP A 201 21.50 9.77 27.07
C ASP A 201 20.97 8.48 26.43
N LEU A 202 20.08 8.60 25.44
CA LEU A 202 19.39 7.45 24.86
C LEU A 202 20.23 6.74 23.80
N TYR A 203 20.36 5.42 23.92
CA TYR A 203 20.90 4.52 22.91
C TYR A 203 19.79 3.60 22.44
N PHE A 204 19.65 3.43 21.13
CA PHE A 204 18.50 2.74 20.57
C PHE A 204 18.79 2.01 19.25
N THR A 205 17.96 1.01 18.97
CA THR A 205 17.96 0.30 17.70
C THR A 205 16.72 0.68 16.90
N ILE A 206 16.93 1.18 15.69
CA ILE A 206 15.87 1.47 14.72
C ILE A 206 15.45 0.18 14.06
N GLN A 207 14.19 -0.19 14.21
CA GLN A 207 13.61 -1.43 13.71
C GLN A 207 12.64 -1.11 12.58
N GLY A 208 12.94 -1.63 11.39
CA GLY A 208 12.06 -1.51 10.23
C GLY A 208 11.21 -2.76 10.06
N HIS A 209 9.94 -2.57 9.76
CA HIS A 209 8.96 -3.63 9.57
C HIS A 209 8.33 -3.51 8.18
N VAL A 210 7.91 -4.64 7.62
CA VAL A 210 7.16 -4.70 6.35
C VAL A 210 5.91 -5.54 6.57
N CYS A 211 4.85 -5.22 5.84
CA CYS A 211 3.69 -6.09 5.82
C CYS A 211 3.85 -7.21 4.78
N CYS A 212 3.13 -8.31 5.03
CA CYS A 212 2.52 -9.09 3.96
C CYS A 212 3.51 -9.85 3.04
N THR A 213 4.66 -10.26 3.56
CA THR A 213 5.59 -11.12 2.83
C THR A 213 5.25 -12.61 2.99
N GLN A 214 5.51 -13.39 1.94
CA GLN A 214 5.37 -14.85 1.94
C GLN A 214 6.62 -15.54 2.52
N ASN A 215 6.41 -16.61 3.29
CA ASN A 215 7.46 -17.50 3.85
C ASN A 215 8.50 -16.78 4.73
N SER A 216 8.08 -15.78 5.53
CA SER A 216 8.94 -15.03 6.46
C SER A 216 10.14 -14.31 5.82
N ARG A 217 10.14 -14.20 4.48
CA ARG A 217 11.13 -13.44 3.72
C ARG A 217 10.92 -11.94 3.92
N ASP A 218 11.94 -11.14 3.68
CA ASP A 218 11.77 -9.69 3.62
C ASP A 218 11.15 -9.29 2.27
N ALA A 219 10.53 -8.11 2.23
CA ALA A 219 10.01 -7.54 1.00
C ALA A 219 11.16 -7.07 0.11
N VAL A 220 10.88 -6.96 -1.19
CA VAL A 220 11.87 -6.54 -2.19
C VAL A 220 11.97 -5.02 -2.20
N ASP A 221 13.19 -4.49 -2.04
CA ASP A 221 13.47 -3.09 -2.32
C ASP A 221 13.46 -2.86 -3.84
N LYS A 222 12.44 -2.17 -4.36
CA LYS A 222 12.28 -1.92 -5.79
C LYS A 222 13.49 -1.22 -6.42
N LYS A 223 14.24 -0.42 -5.65
CA LYS A 223 15.43 0.27 -6.15
C LYS A 223 16.61 -0.67 -6.41
N THR A 224 16.83 -1.66 -5.55
CA THR A 224 18.00 -2.57 -5.65
C THR A 224 17.63 -3.99 -6.06
N LYS A 225 16.34 -4.31 -6.12
CA LYS A 225 15.77 -5.64 -6.35
C LYS A 225 16.20 -6.69 -5.32
N LYS A 226 16.77 -6.27 -4.19
CA LYS A 226 17.18 -7.15 -3.08
C LYS A 226 16.03 -7.33 -2.09
N ARG A 227 15.90 -8.53 -1.50
CA ARG A 227 14.92 -8.84 -0.44
C ARG A 227 15.42 -8.39 0.93
N ASN A 228 15.47 -7.08 1.14
CA ASN A 228 15.90 -6.47 2.40
C ASN A 228 15.17 -5.14 2.68
N LEU A 229 13.92 -4.98 2.22
CA LEU A 229 13.17 -3.71 2.31
C LEU A 229 13.05 -3.21 3.77
N SER A 230 12.74 -4.10 4.72
CA SER A 230 12.61 -3.72 6.12
C SER A 230 13.91 -3.14 6.68
N GLU A 231 15.05 -3.73 6.32
CA GLU A 231 16.37 -3.28 6.74
C GLU A 231 16.75 -1.94 6.10
N VAL A 232 16.55 -1.79 4.78
CA VAL A 232 16.92 -0.53 4.10
C VAL A 232 16.03 0.64 4.51
N ARG A 233 14.78 0.39 4.94
CA ARG A 233 13.91 1.42 5.54
C ARG A 233 14.44 1.86 6.91
N ALA A 234 14.84 0.91 7.76
CA ALA A 234 15.49 1.21 9.03
C ALA A 234 16.80 1.99 8.81
N LYS A 235 17.59 1.58 7.82
CA LYS A 235 18.82 2.26 7.42
C LYS A 235 18.56 3.68 6.93
N TYR A 236 17.51 3.91 6.15
CA TYR A 236 17.15 5.24 5.67
C TYR A 236 16.92 6.21 6.85
N VAL A 237 16.20 5.77 7.88
CA VAL A 237 15.96 6.56 9.09
C VAL A 237 17.25 6.76 9.90
N TYR A 238 18.09 5.73 10.01
CA TYR A 238 19.42 5.85 10.63
C TYR A 238 20.29 6.90 9.94
N ASP A 239 20.40 6.83 8.61
CA ASP A 239 21.19 7.77 7.82
C ASP A 239 20.62 9.19 7.94
N TYR A 240 19.29 9.32 7.99
CA TYR A 240 18.60 10.59 8.22
C TYR A 240 18.96 11.21 9.57
N PHE A 241 18.85 10.43 10.67
CA PHE A 241 19.20 10.88 12.01
C PHE A 241 20.68 11.23 12.15
N ALA A 242 21.57 10.41 11.56
CA ALA A 242 23.00 10.69 11.54
C ALA A 242 23.31 12.00 10.81
N LYS A 243 22.66 12.24 9.67
CA LYS A 243 22.80 13.50 8.91
C LYS A 243 22.31 14.71 9.70
N LYS A 244 21.31 14.55 10.57
CA LYS A 244 20.79 15.61 11.44
C LYS A 244 21.55 15.77 12.76
N GLY A 245 22.67 15.05 12.95
CA GLY A 245 23.59 15.25 14.07
C GLY A 245 23.44 14.28 15.24
N ILE A 246 22.58 13.25 15.14
CA ILE A 246 22.53 12.20 16.17
C ILE A 246 23.75 11.29 16.00
N SER A 247 24.50 11.10 17.08
CA SER A 247 25.73 10.28 17.06
C SER A 247 25.45 8.86 16.60
N ARG A 248 26.21 8.38 15.61
CA ARG A 248 26.14 7.00 15.10
C ARG A 248 26.36 5.95 16.20
N LYS A 249 27.17 6.28 17.22
CA LYS A 249 27.44 5.39 18.37
C LYS A 249 26.18 5.12 19.21
N ARG A 250 25.18 5.99 19.14
CA ARG A 250 23.91 5.87 19.88
C ARG A 250 22.86 5.04 19.14
N MET A 251 23.13 4.67 17.89
CA MET A 251 22.12 4.13 17.00
C MET A 251 22.59 2.84 16.34
N ARG A 252 21.66 1.88 16.22
CA ARG A 252 21.78 0.72 15.33
C ARG A 252 20.53 0.65 14.46
N HIS A 253 20.56 -0.14 13.39
CA HIS A 253 19.37 -0.39 12.57
C HIS A 253 19.28 -1.86 12.20
N VAL A 254 18.06 -2.40 12.17
CA VAL A 254 17.78 -3.81 11.87
C VAL A 254 16.47 -3.93 11.10
N GLY A 255 16.43 -4.83 10.12
CA GLY A 255 15.19 -5.24 9.44
C GLY A 255 14.49 -6.37 10.18
N MET A 256 13.25 -6.15 10.59
CA MET A 256 12.42 -7.10 11.35
C MET A 256 11.46 -7.91 10.48
N ARG A 257 11.44 -7.64 9.16
CA ARG A 257 10.56 -8.32 8.19
C ARG A 257 9.10 -8.25 8.65
N ARG A 258 8.32 -9.32 8.45
CA ARG A 258 6.94 -9.49 8.95
C ARG A 258 6.87 -10.23 10.30
N LYS A 259 7.94 -10.23 11.11
CA LYS A 259 7.99 -11.07 12.34
C LYS A 259 7.11 -10.55 13.49
N PHE A 260 6.75 -9.27 13.50
CA PHE A 260 6.06 -8.62 14.64
C PHE A 260 4.84 -7.80 14.18
N PRO A 261 3.78 -8.46 13.69
CA PRO A 261 2.55 -7.77 13.32
C PRO A 261 1.85 -7.17 14.55
N LEU A 262 1.20 -6.01 14.40
CA LEU A 262 0.48 -5.32 15.49
C LEU A 262 -0.98 -5.78 15.66
N GLY A 263 -1.50 -6.63 14.78
CA GLY A 263 -2.87 -7.17 14.88
C GLY A 263 -3.97 -6.17 14.48
N GLY A 264 -3.72 -5.35 13.45
CA GLY A 264 -4.69 -4.38 12.93
C GLY A 264 -4.52 -4.16 11.42
N GLU A 265 -4.86 -2.96 10.93
CA GLU A 265 -4.72 -2.69 9.49
C GLU A 265 -3.25 -2.85 9.02
N PRO A 266 -3.02 -3.50 7.86
CA PRO A 266 -1.70 -3.76 7.27
C PRO A 266 -0.78 -2.53 7.17
N LYS A 267 -1.37 -1.34 7.03
CA LYS A 267 -0.64 -0.07 6.97
C LYS A 267 0.18 0.20 8.23
N TYR A 268 -0.24 -0.31 9.39
CA TYR A 268 0.48 -0.17 10.66
C TYR A 268 1.69 -1.10 10.78
N ASP A 269 1.75 -2.17 9.99
CA ASP A 269 2.90 -3.06 9.94
C ASP A 269 4.01 -2.58 9.00
N ARG A 270 3.68 -1.66 8.08
CA ARG A 270 4.66 -0.92 7.27
C ARG A 270 5.24 0.25 8.07
N ARG A 271 5.95 -0.04 9.16
CA ARG A 271 6.42 0.97 10.12
C ARG A 271 7.92 0.93 10.39
N VAL A 272 8.41 2.01 10.99
CA VAL A 272 9.68 2.05 11.69
C VAL A 272 9.43 2.43 13.15
N GLU A 273 10.13 1.78 14.06
CA GLU A 273 10.11 2.06 15.50
C GLU A 273 11.54 2.12 16.04
N ILE A 274 11.73 2.71 17.21
CA ILE A 274 12.98 2.58 17.96
C ILE A 274 12.76 1.73 19.20
N LEU A 275 13.70 0.84 19.46
CA LEU A 275 13.83 0.07 20.70
C LEU A 275 14.95 0.70 21.53
N ILE A 276 14.65 1.13 22.74
CA ILE A 276 15.68 1.64 23.66
C ILE A 276 16.53 0.48 24.16
N THR A 277 17.83 0.55 23.92
CA THR A 277 18.77 -0.52 24.27
C THR A 277 19.60 -0.17 25.50
N HIS A 278 19.83 1.12 25.75
CA HIS A 278 20.61 1.59 26.89
C HIS A 278 20.30 3.06 27.17
N ILE A 279 20.38 3.46 28.43
CA ILE A 279 20.26 4.86 28.87
C ILE A 279 21.52 5.15 29.67
N SER A 280 22.38 6.05 29.17
CA SER A 280 23.55 6.45 29.95
C SER A 280 23.08 7.32 31.10
N ASN A 281 23.45 6.97 32.32
CA ASN A 281 23.22 7.84 33.46
C ASN A 281 23.82 9.22 33.16
N ALA A 282 23.05 10.27 33.40
CA ALA A 282 23.60 11.62 33.47
C ALA A 282 24.49 11.64 34.71
N ASN A 283 25.81 11.61 34.49
CA ASN A 283 26.77 12.02 35.50
C ASN A 283 26.73 13.55 35.61
#